data_AF-A0A132AI44-F1
#
_entry.id   AF-A0A132AI44-F1
#
_cell.length_a   1.000
_cell.length_b   1.000
_cell.length_c   1.000
_cell.angle_alpha   90.00
_cell.angle_beta   90.00
_cell.angle_gamma   90.00
#
_symmetry.space_group_name_H-M   'P 1'
#
loop_
_entity.id
_entity.type
_entity.pdbx_description
1 polymer ?
#
loop_
_entity_poly.entity_id
_entity_poly.type
_entity_poly.pdbx_seq_one_letter_code
_entity_poly.pdbx_strand_id
1 'polypeptide(L)'
;MHIDFNRNVVPCILPRNLFEIPKLICLKPWQLDIIKEFVKDKRPEFRLSKTLPDYGYALLMADHCSFSPRIHRRLHYDNFQCSVISIEIKPKQASKKIYQET
;
A
#
# COMPACT_ATOMS: atom_id res chain seq x y z
N MET A 1 16.02 18.62 10.35
CA MET A 1 14.61 18.83 9.96
C MET A 1 14.09 17.54 9.37
N HIS A 2 13.11 16.89 10.02
CA HIS A 2 12.53 15.63 9.53
C HIS A 2 11.32 15.94 8.66
N ILE A 3 11.37 15.62 7.37
CA ILE A 3 10.26 15.84 6.44
C ILE A 3 9.44 14.55 6.35
N ASP A 4 8.17 14.60 6.74
CA ASP A 4 7.23 13.54 6.41
C ASP A 4 6.82 13.68 4.94
N PHE A 5 7.42 12.87 4.07
CA PHE A 5 7.23 12.92 2.63
C PHE A 5 5.76 12.73 2.23
N ASN A 6 5.06 11.79 2.87
CA ASN A 6 3.66 11.46 2.56
C ASN A 6 2.71 12.58 2.97
N ARG A 7 3.01 13.31 4.05
CA ARG A 7 2.17 14.43 4.52
C ARG A 7 2.49 15.75 3.85
N ASN A 8 3.76 16.01 3.55
CA ASN A 8 4.22 17.35 3.16
C ASN A 8 4.55 17.49 1.68
N VAL A 9 4.85 16.38 0.97
CA VAL A 9 5.29 16.45 -0.43
C VAL A 9 4.24 15.85 -1.37
N VAL A 10 3.77 14.64 -1.10
CA VAL A 10 2.81 13.95 -1.98
C VAL A 10 1.54 14.78 -2.25
N PRO A 11 0.89 15.42 -1.25
CA PRO A 11 -0.33 16.20 -1.48
C PRO A 11 -0.12 17.48 -2.31
N CYS A 12 1.13 17.92 -2.49
CA CYS A 12 1.46 19.05 -3.35
C CYS A 12 1.54 18.66 -4.83
N ILE A 13 1.69 17.37 -5.12
CA ILE A 13 1.87 16.82 -6.48
C ILE A 13 0.63 16.05 -6.92
N LEU A 14 -0.01 15.32 -6.01
CA LEU A 14 -1.18 14.50 -6.26
C LEU A 14 -2.42 15.05 -5.51
N PRO A 15 -3.60 15.05 -6.14
CA PRO A 15 -4.86 15.33 -5.48
C PRO A 15 -5.09 14.42 -4.26
N ARG A 16 -5.62 14.98 -3.16
CA ARG A 16 -5.86 14.26 -1.90
C ARG A 16 -6.84 13.09 -2.00
N ASN A 17 -7.70 13.07 -3.03
CA ASN A 17 -8.62 11.96 -3.27
C ASN A 17 -7.96 10.75 -3.96
N LEU A 18 -6.72 10.89 -4.44
CA LEU A 18 -5.95 9.82 -5.08
C LEU A 18 -4.88 9.23 -4.16
N PHE A 19 -4.73 9.77 -2.95
CA PHE A 19 -3.69 9.35 -2.01
C PHE A 19 -4.20 9.41 -0.57
N GLU A 20 -4.13 8.27 0.12
CA GLU A 20 -4.40 8.19 1.55
C GLU A 20 -3.09 8.15 2.32
N ILE A 21 -2.98 8.96 3.38
CA ILE A 21 -1.79 9.00 4.23
C ILE A 21 -1.74 7.71 5.06
N PRO A 22 -0.70 6.86 4.90
CA PRO A 22 -0.59 5.63 5.68
C PRO A 22 -0.46 5.91 7.18
N LYS A 23 -0.99 5.00 8.00
CA LYS A 23 -0.84 5.06 9.46
C LYS A 23 0.34 4.21 9.91
N LEU A 24 1.28 4.82 10.62
CA LEU A 24 2.36 4.08 11.28
C LEU A 24 1.80 3.30 12.47
N ILE A 25 2.08 2.01 12.52
CA ILE A 25 1.71 1.11 13.63
C ILE A 25 2.95 0.41 14.17
N CYS A 26 3.00 0.17 15.47
CA CYS A 26 4.02 -0.65 16.09
C CYS A 26 3.56 -2.11 16.11
N LEU A 27 4.41 -3.03 15.66
CA LEU A 27 4.14 -4.47 15.72
C LEU A 27 4.94 -5.09 16.87
N LYS A 28 4.26 -5.88 17.69
CA LYS A 28 4.91 -6.69 18.73
C LYS A 28 5.71 -7.83 18.06
N PRO A 29 6.82 -8.30 18.65
CA PRO A 29 7.64 -9.36 18.06
C PRO A 29 6.83 -10.60 17.65
N TRP A 30 5.94 -11.08 18.52
CA TRP A 30 5.08 -12.24 18.22
C TRP A 30 4.15 -12.03 17.01
N GLN A 31 3.72 -10.79 16.72
CA GLN A 31 2.91 -10.50 15.53
C GLN A 31 3.74 -10.63 14.25
N LEU A 32 5.02 -10.23 14.32
CA LEU A 32 5.95 -10.38 13.20
C LEU A 32 6.27 -11.84 12.93
N ASP A 33 6.40 -12.66 13.98
CA ASP A 33 6.64 -14.10 13.81
C ASP A 33 5.49 -14.78 13.08
N ILE A 34 4.24 -14.46 13.44
CA ILE A 34 3.05 -14.94 12.71
C ILE A 34 3.07 -14.50 11.25
N ILE A 35 3.42 -13.23 10.97
CA ILE A 35 3.49 -12.74 9.59
C ILE A 35 4.59 -13.47 8.81
N LYS A 36 5.78 -13.64 9.41
CA LYS A 36 6.92 -14.34 8.79
C LYS A 36 6.56 -15.77 8.42
N GLU A 37 5.91 -16.49 9.33
CA GLU A 37 5.43 -17.84 9.08
C GLU A 37 4.40 -17.86 7.95
N PHE A 38 3.40 -16.98 7.99
CA PHE A 38 2.34 -16.91 6.98
C PHE A 38 2.86 -16.62 5.57
N VAL A 39 3.89 -15.77 5.43
CA VAL A 39 4.43 -15.41 4.12
C VAL A 39 5.50 -16.37 3.61
N LYS A 40 6.09 -17.21 4.47
CA LYS A 40 7.26 -18.04 4.15
C LYS A 40 7.09 -18.80 2.85
N ASP A 41 5.96 -19.48 2.69
CA ASP A 41 5.69 -20.36 1.53
C ASP A 41 4.94 -19.65 0.40
N LYS A 42 4.53 -18.39 0.60
CA LYS A 42 3.82 -17.56 -0.41
C LYS A 42 4.75 -16.66 -1.20
N ARG A 43 6.00 -16.55 -0.76
CA ARG A 43 6.98 -15.66 -1.38
C ARG A 43 7.62 -16.33 -2.60
N PRO A 44 7.75 -15.61 -3.72
CA PRO A 44 8.51 -16.14 -4.85
C PRO A 44 9.99 -16.24 -4.48
N GLU A 45 10.65 -17.29 -4.96
CA GLU A 45 12.01 -17.70 -4.58
C GLU A 45 13.04 -16.56 -4.70
N PHE A 46 13.01 -15.82 -5.81
CA PHE A 46 13.91 -14.68 -6.05
C PHE A 46 13.77 -13.52 -5.06
N ARG A 47 12.75 -13.53 -4.19
CA ARG A 47 12.54 -12.53 -3.13
C ARG A 47 13.01 -13.00 -1.76
N LEU A 48 13.39 -14.26 -1.55
CA LEU A 48 13.66 -14.81 -0.22
C LEU A 48 14.84 -14.14 0.50
N SER A 49 15.80 -13.59 -0.25
CA SER A 49 16.95 -12.86 0.31
C SER A 49 16.60 -11.59 1.09
N LYS A 50 15.38 -11.04 0.90
CA LYS A 50 14.91 -9.84 1.62
C LYS A 50 14.06 -10.23 2.82
N THR A 51 14.62 -10.29 4.02
CA THR A 51 13.87 -10.73 5.20
C THR A 51 13.00 -9.62 5.80
N LEU A 52 11.98 -10.01 6.57
CA LEU A 52 11.25 -9.09 7.43
C LEU A 52 12.09 -8.82 8.69
N PRO A 53 12.06 -7.59 9.24
CA PRO A 53 12.76 -7.28 10.48
C PRO A 53 12.16 -8.05 11.68
N ASP A 54 12.94 -8.19 12.76
CA ASP A 54 12.53 -8.92 13.98
C ASP A 54 11.66 -8.11 14.93
N TYR A 55 11.68 -6.79 14.78
CA TYR A 55 10.84 -5.83 15.47
C TYR A 55 10.68 -4.62 14.56
N GLY A 56 9.60 -3.87 14.72
CA GLY A 56 9.52 -2.60 14.04
C GLY A 56 8.12 -2.05 13.86
N TYR A 57 8.10 -0.99 13.07
CA TYR A 57 6.89 -0.31 12.66
C TYR A 57 6.49 -0.78 11.26
N ALA A 58 5.20 -0.80 11.02
CA ALA A 58 4.62 -1.03 9.69
C ALA A 58 3.73 0.15 9.30
N LEU A 59 3.46 0.27 8.00
CA LEU A 59 2.48 1.19 7.48
C LEU A 59 1.18 0.43 7.21
N LEU A 60 0.12 0.83 7.92
CA LEU A 60 -1.25 0.38 7.65
C LEU A 60 -1.84 1.26 6.55
N MET A 61 -2.36 0.63 5.50
CA MET A 61 -2.89 1.27 4.30
C MET A 61 -4.23 0.63 3.93
N ALA A 62 -5.09 1.36 3.21
CA ALA A 62 -6.29 0.80 2.62
C ALA A 62 -5.91 -0.24 1.54
N ASP A 63 -6.68 -1.33 1.48
CA ASP A 63 -6.58 -2.29 0.40
C ASP A 63 -7.35 -1.76 -0.83
N HIS A 64 -6.62 -1.41 -1.88
CA HIS A 64 -7.20 -0.96 -3.15
C HIS A 64 -7.58 -2.12 -4.08
N CYS A 65 -7.36 -3.36 -3.66
CA CYS A 65 -7.81 -4.56 -4.37
C CYS A 65 -9.24 -4.97 -3.98
N SER A 66 -9.76 -4.43 -2.87
CA SER A 66 -11.12 -4.70 -2.40
C SER A 66 -11.93 -3.41 -2.24
N PHE A 67 -13.26 -3.51 -2.37
CA PHE A 67 -14.12 -2.42 -1.88
C PHE A 67 -14.21 -2.53 -0.36
N SER A 68 -14.00 -1.41 0.34
CA SER A 68 -14.36 -1.35 1.75
C SER A 68 -15.86 -1.63 1.90
N PRO A 69 -16.29 -2.40 2.92
CA PRO A 69 -17.71 -2.60 3.20
C PRO A 69 -18.32 -1.24 3.53
N ARG A 70 -19.03 -0.64 2.56
CA ARG A 70 -19.79 0.59 2.79
C ARG A 70 -21.09 0.21 3.47
N ILE A 71 -21.24 0.59 4.75
CA ILE A 71 -22.54 0.53 5.43
C ILE A 71 -23.44 1.60 4.80
N HIS A 72 -24.08 1.27 3.68
CA HIS A 72 -25.18 2.08 3.17
C HIS A 72 -26.40 1.81 4.04
N ARG A 73 -26.84 2.80 4.82
CA ARG A 73 -28.03 2.75 5.70
C ARG A 73 -29.36 2.43 4.99
N ARG A 74 -29.37 2.04 3.71
CA ARG A 74 -30.59 1.92 2.89
C ARG A 74 -30.64 0.77 1.90
N LEU A 75 -29.68 -0.14 1.83
CA LEU A 75 -29.75 -1.26 0.87
C LEU A 75 -29.38 -2.57 1.56
N HIS A 76 -30.28 -3.54 1.42
CA HIS A 76 -30.17 -4.91 1.91
C HIS A 76 -28.76 -5.49 1.69
N TYR A 77 -28.23 -6.13 2.73
CA TYR A 77 -26.87 -6.68 2.81
C TYR A 77 -26.52 -7.70 1.72
N ASP A 78 -27.52 -8.27 1.04
CA ASP A 78 -27.31 -9.36 0.08
C ASP A 78 -27.02 -8.90 -1.36
N ASN A 79 -27.21 -7.61 -1.70
CA ASN A 79 -27.22 -7.16 -3.11
C ASN A 79 -25.93 -6.49 -3.62
N PHE A 80 -24.85 -6.43 -2.82
CA PHE A 80 -23.56 -5.88 -3.27
C PHE A 80 -22.38 -6.83 -3.08
N GLN A 81 -22.61 -8.15 -3.16
CA GLN A 81 -21.54 -9.10 -3.49
C GLN A 81 -21.17 -8.98 -4.98
N CYS A 82 -20.71 -7.80 -5.40
CA CYS A 82 -20.15 -7.64 -6.73
C CYS A 82 -18.67 -8.02 -6.67
N SER A 83 -18.27 -8.95 -7.54
CA SER A 83 -16.86 -9.25 -7.77
C SER A 83 -16.11 -7.97 -8.16
N VAL A 84 -14.98 -7.72 -7.49
CA VAL A 84 -14.12 -6.56 -7.78
C VAL A 84 -12.97 -7.01 -8.66
N ILE A 85 -12.77 -6.28 -9.76
CA ILE A 85 -11.56 -6.41 -10.58
C ILE A 85 -10.74 -5.14 -10.35
N SER A 86 -9.59 -5.29 -9.71
CA SER A 86 -8.62 -4.20 -9.51
C SER A 86 -7.43 -4.41 -10.46
N ILE A 87 -6.94 -3.31 -11.03
CA ILE A 87 -5.85 -3.31 -12.01
C ILE A 87 -4.72 -2.43 -11.49
N GLU A 88 -3.56 -3.04 -11.23
CA GLU A 88 -2.33 -2.32 -10.86
C GLU A 88 -1.49 -2.04 -12.12
N ILE A 89 -1.26 -0.76 -12.43
CA ILE A 89 -0.38 -0.33 -13.53
C ILE A 89 0.84 0.37 -12.93
N LYS A 90 2.05 -0.02 -13.34
CA LYS A 90 3.32 0.64 -12.97
C LYS A 90 3.87 1.43 -14.16
N PRO A 91 3.31 2.62 -14.47
CA PRO A 91 3.79 3.40 -15.60
C PRO A 91 5.25 3.77 -15.36
N LYS A 92 6.10 3.46 -16.35
CA LYS A 92 7.50 3.88 -16.34
C LYS A 92 7.60 5.32 -16.83
N GLN A 93 8.83 5.82 -16.96
CA GLN A 93 9.07 7.13 -17.53
C GLN A 93 8.57 7.19 -18.98
N ALA A 94 7.68 8.14 -19.27
CA ALA A 94 7.04 8.28 -20.58
C ALA A 94 7.80 9.17 -21.56
N SER A 95 8.82 9.91 -21.11
CA SER A 95 9.57 10.86 -21.94
C SER A 95 11.08 10.68 -21.80
N LYS A 96 11.82 10.86 -22.90
CA LYS A 96 13.29 10.92 -22.86
C LYS A 96 13.71 12.29 -22.32
N LYS A 97 14.56 12.33 -21.29
CA LYS A 97 15.16 13.60 -20.85
C LYS A 97 16.06 14.10 -21.99
N ILE A 98 15.71 15.24 -22.58
CA ILE A 98 16.60 15.98 -23.46
C ILE A 98 17.44 16.84 -22.54
N TYR A 99 18.68 16.44 -22.28
CA TYR A 99 19.64 17.33 -21.65
C TYR A 99 20.04 18.34 -22.73
N GLN A 100 19.72 19.62 -22.52
CA GLN A 100 20.36 20.68 -23.27
C GLN A 100 21.79 20.77 -22.72
N GLU A 101 22.76 20.28 -23.49
CA GLU A 101 24.16 20.61 -23.26
C GLU A 101 24.27 22.14 -23.39
N THR A 102 24.64 22.78 -22.28
CA THR A 102 24.98 24.21 -22.23
C THR A 102 26.50 24.32 -22.28
#